data_AF-A0A5B8MYE6-F1
#
_entry.id   AF-A0A5B8MYE6-F1
#
_cell.length_a   1.000
_cell.length_b   1.000
_cell.length_c   1.000
_cell.angle_alpha   90.00
_cell.angle_beta   90.00
_cell.angle_gamma   90.00
#
_symmetry.space_group_name_H-M   'P 1'
#
loop_
_entity.id
_entity.type
_entity.pdbx_description
1 polymer ?
#
loop_
_entity_poly.entity_id
_entity_poly.type
_entity_poly.pdbx_seq_one_letter_code
_entity_poly.pdbx_strand_id
1 'polypeptide(L)'
;MGTLSPIVTACVSTLVPLGLAGAYFLSELGYVAMFTPRLPEAPGPTKGLADESKGSEGSKGKALRMVCIGDSVAAGCGLTSNEEACAGTFARHLSKHSGRPVSWRVIGRNGYEAARIEKNHVKRIPGNPDVVVLSVGVNNLLAMQSDAVFKEELRSLLSAIRAKVGEHSAIILLGMPPMSMFVALTPLLKRLAGAKAKAFNGVMAKVCSALPGTVIHVDYTGPGINDLVRREMGTVPSSLSSLKSFFAPDGFHPGPLALDFMATLLFETYEIKCRELEGEVDSLESPGEEAGHLEPGRILQNVSFVRKSGNPAA
;
A
#
# COMPACT_ATOMS: atom_id res chain seq x y z
N MET A 1 -58.25 0.25 25.47
CA MET A 1 -56.81 0.24 25.12
C MET A 1 -56.36 1.69 25.07
N GLY A 2 -55.56 2.14 26.04
CA GLY A 2 -55.09 3.53 26.09
C GLY A 2 -54.01 3.76 25.03
N THR A 3 -54.19 4.74 24.17
CA THR A 3 -53.17 5.17 23.20
C THR A 3 -52.03 5.87 23.96
N LEU A 4 -50.79 5.52 23.64
CA LEU A 4 -49.61 6.21 24.20
C LEU A 4 -49.61 7.68 23.77
N SER A 5 -49.19 8.57 24.68
CA SER A 5 -48.99 9.99 24.36
C SER A 5 -48.04 10.14 23.16
N PRO A 6 -48.26 11.11 22.25
CA PRO A 6 -47.38 11.36 21.10
C PRO A 6 -45.88 11.45 21.46
N ILE A 7 -45.56 11.98 22.64
CA ILE A 7 -44.18 12.06 23.15
C ILE A 7 -43.61 10.68 23.47
N VAL A 8 -44.40 9.82 24.12
CA VAL A 8 -43.99 8.45 24.44
C VAL A 8 -43.86 7.63 23.16
N THR A 9 -44.77 7.78 22.22
CA THR A 9 -44.69 7.16 20.89
C THR A 9 -43.45 7.63 20.13
N ALA A 10 -43.11 8.92 20.16
CA ALA A 10 -41.88 9.45 19.54
C ALA A 10 -40.61 8.91 20.22
N CYS A 11 -40.54 8.91 21.56
CA CYS A 11 -39.40 8.36 22.30
C CYS A 11 -39.19 6.87 22.03
N VAL A 12 -40.27 6.08 22.02
CA VAL A 12 -40.20 4.62 21.77
C VAL A 12 -39.86 4.33 20.31
N SER A 13 -40.33 5.14 19.35
CA SER A 13 -40.04 4.96 17.92
C SER A 13 -38.70 5.51 17.45
N THR A 14 -38.02 6.35 18.24
CA THR A 14 -36.75 6.99 17.82
C THR A 14 -35.58 6.72 18.78
N LEU A 15 -35.73 7.02 20.07
CA LEU A 15 -34.63 6.90 21.03
C LEU A 15 -34.27 5.44 21.33
N VAL A 16 -35.27 4.57 21.45
CA VAL A 16 -35.02 3.13 21.71
C VAL A 16 -34.30 2.46 20.53
N PRO A 17 -34.76 2.60 19.25
CA PRO A 17 -34.01 2.07 18.12
C PRO A 17 -32.61 2.65 17.99
N LEU A 18 -32.43 3.95 18.23
CA LEU A 18 -31.11 4.60 18.15
C LEU A 18 -30.16 4.09 19.24
N GLY A 19 -30.67 3.91 20.47
CA GLY A 19 -29.92 3.32 21.58
C GLY A 19 -29.50 1.88 21.28
N LEU A 20 -30.41 1.05 20.75
CA LEU A 20 -30.10 -0.33 20.35
C LEU A 20 -29.08 -0.39 19.21
N ALA A 21 -29.20 0.47 18.20
CA ALA A 21 -28.24 0.57 17.10
C ALA A 21 -26.85 1.00 17.60
N GLY A 22 -26.80 1.99 18.51
CA GLY A 22 -25.56 2.42 19.16
C GLY A 22 -24.90 1.31 19.98
N ALA A 23 -25.69 0.59 20.79
CA ALA A 23 -25.21 -0.54 21.58
C ALA A 23 -24.67 -1.68 20.70
N TYR A 24 -25.38 -2.01 19.62
CA TYR A 24 -24.93 -3.00 18.64
C TYR A 24 -23.60 -2.59 17.99
N PHE A 25 -23.49 -1.34 17.54
CA PHE A 25 -22.25 -0.82 16.95
C PHE A 25 -21.06 -0.90 17.94
N LEU A 26 -21.27 -0.47 19.19
CA LEU A 26 -20.24 -0.56 20.23
C LEU A 26 -19.86 -2.02 20.54
N SER A 27 -20.83 -2.94 20.52
CA SER A 27 -20.56 -4.37 20.71
C SER A 27 -19.69 -4.96 19.60
N GLU A 28 -19.92 -4.56 18.35
CA GLU A 28 -19.08 -4.98 17.22
C GLU A 28 -17.65 -4.42 17.35
N LEU A 29 -17.50 -3.14 17.72
CA LEU A 29 -16.19 -2.55 17.97
C LEU A 29 -15.44 -3.28 19.09
N GLY A 30 -16.14 -3.57 20.20
CA GLY A 30 -15.58 -4.32 21.33
C GLY A 30 -15.17 -5.73 20.93
N TYR A 31 -15.98 -6.42 20.12
CA TYR A 31 -15.67 -7.75 19.59
C TYR A 31 -14.37 -7.73 18.76
N VAL A 32 -14.27 -6.82 17.77
CA VAL A 32 -13.07 -6.72 16.94
C VAL A 32 -11.83 -6.39 17.77
N ALA A 33 -11.94 -5.44 18.70
CA ALA A 33 -10.83 -5.05 19.57
C ALA A 33 -10.36 -6.18 20.51
N MET A 34 -11.28 -7.04 20.96
CA MET A 34 -10.99 -8.15 21.87
C MET A 34 -10.43 -9.37 21.14
N PHE A 35 -10.92 -9.66 19.93
CA PHE A 35 -10.64 -10.92 19.23
C PHE A 35 -9.69 -10.80 18.04
N THR A 36 -9.24 -9.60 17.68
CA THR A 36 -8.18 -9.41 16.67
C THR A 36 -6.81 -9.40 17.37
N PRO A 37 -5.99 -10.45 17.24
CA PRO A 37 -4.70 -10.51 17.92
C PRO A 37 -3.74 -9.46 17.36
N ARG A 38 -2.92 -8.88 18.24
CA ARG A 38 -1.83 -7.99 17.81
C ARG A 38 -0.64 -8.83 17.38
N LEU A 39 -0.26 -8.72 16.11
CA LEU A 39 0.89 -9.44 15.58
C LEU A 39 2.17 -8.58 15.65
N PRO A 40 3.34 -9.21 15.78
CA PRO A 40 4.62 -8.52 15.69
C PRO A 40 4.92 -8.12 14.24
N GLU A 41 5.81 -7.14 14.09
CA GLU A 41 6.44 -6.81 12.80
C GLU A 41 7.33 -7.98 12.34
N ALA A 42 7.55 -8.11 11.03
CA ALA A 42 8.35 -9.20 10.48
C ALA A 42 9.78 -9.15 11.04
N PRO A 43 10.31 -10.27 11.57
CA PRO A 43 11.67 -10.33 12.06
C PRO A 43 12.67 -10.42 10.89
N GLY A 44 13.96 -10.53 11.22
CA GLY A 44 15.02 -10.70 10.23
C GLY A 44 15.50 -9.39 9.62
N PRO A 45 16.30 -9.46 8.54
CA PRO A 45 16.97 -8.28 8.03
C PRO A 45 15.97 -7.33 7.36
N THR A 46 16.10 -6.04 7.65
CA THR A 46 15.30 -4.98 7.00
C THR A 46 15.85 -4.60 5.62
N LYS A 47 16.77 -5.40 5.07
CA LYS A 47 17.41 -5.21 3.77
C LYS A 47 17.72 -6.57 3.15
N GLY A 48 17.67 -6.65 1.83
CA GLY A 48 18.07 -7.84 1.10
C GLY A 48 18.19 -7.61 -0.40
N LEU A 49 18.34 -8.70 -1.13
CA LEU A 49 18.47 -8.71 -2.59
C LEU A 49 17.52 -9.78 -3.13
N ALA A 50 16.62 -9.39 -4.03
CA ALA A 50 15.86 -10.31 -4.85
C ALA A 50 16.53 -10.40 -6.22
N ASP A 51 16.70 -11.60 -6.76
CA ASP A 51 17.30 -11.81 -8.07
C ASP A 51 16.59 -12.94 -8.81
N GLU A 52 15.43 -12.60 -9.37
CA GLU A 52 14.63 -13.46 -10.26
C GLU A 52 15.09 -13.31 -11.72
N SER A 53 16.16 -12.53 -11.98
CA SER A 53 16.69 -12.32 -13.32
C SER A 53 17.57 -13.47 -13.82
N LYS A 54 17.93 -14.40 -12.93
CA LYS A 54 18.74 -15.60 -13.21
C LYS A 54 17.97 -16.70 -13.96
N GLY A 55 17.34 -16.35 -15.07
CA GLY A 55 17.06 -17.31 -16.15
C GLY A 55 18.34 -17.69 -16.91
N SER A 56 18.21 -18.51 -17.96
CA SER A 56 19.31 -19.06 -18.78
C SER A 56 20.24 -18.02 -19.45
N GLU A 57 19.93 -16.73 -19.39
CA GLU A 57 20.72 -15.64 -19.99
C GLU A 57 21.49 -14.76 -18.96
N GLY A 58 21.35 -15.03 -17.65
CA GLY A 58 21.98 -14.21 -16.59
C GLY A 58 21.31 -12.84 -16.36
N SER A 59 21.74 -12.14 -15.30
CA SER A 59 21.14 -10.86 -14.88
C SER A 59 21.47 -9.71 -15.84
N LYS A 60 20.47 -8.96 -16.30
CA LYS A 60 20.68 -7.83 -17.23
C LYS A 60 20.94 -6.52 -16.47
N GLY A 61 22.18 -6.24 -16.09
CA GLY A 61 22.61 -4.91 -15.61
C GLY A 61 22.55 -4.68 -14.08
N LYS A 62 22.83 -3.43 -13.66
CA LYS A 62 23.00 -3.04 -12.24
C LYS A 62 21.74 -3.27 -11.41
N ALA A 63 21.87 -3.69 -10.15
CA ALA A 63 20.74 -3.86 -9.26
C ALA A 63 19.91 -2.56 -9.09
N LEU A 64 18.58 -2.67 -9.22
CA LEU A 64 17.65 -1.61 -8.87
C LEU A 64 17.60 -1.45 -7.34
N ARG A 65 17.32 -0.23 -6.88
CA ARG A 65 17.16 0.09 -5.46
C ARG A 65 15.70 0.36 -5.15
N MET A 66 15.10 -0.46 -4.30
CA MET A 66 13.72 -0.32 -3.87
C MET A 66 13.65 -0.04 -2.35
N VAL A 67 12.77 0.87 -1.96
CA VAL A 67 12.44 1.10 -0.55
C VAL A 67 10.96 0.87 -0.35
N CYS A 68 10.62 -0.06 0.54
CA CYS A 68 9.26 -0.23 1.04
C CYS A 68 9.11 0.58 2.33
N ILE A 69 8.25 1.59 2.30
CA ILE A 69 8.02 2.53 3.40
C ILE A 69 6.54 2.50 3.78
N GLY A 70 6.21 2.60 5.07
CA GLY A 70 4.81 2.71 5.45
C GLY A 70 4.46 2.25 6.85
N ASP A 71 3.24 1.72 6.93
CA ASP A 71 2.61 1.21 8.13
C ASP A 71 2.93 -0.28 8.38
N SER A 72 1.94 -1.05 8.84
CA SER A 72 2.06 -2.47 9.17
C SER A 72 2.31 -3.37 7.97
N VAL A 73 1.82 -3.01 6.78
CA VAL A 73 2.08 -3.79 5.56
C VAL A 73 3.54 -3.69 5.17
N ALA A 74 4.11 -2.48 5.23
CA ALA A 74 5.54 -2.26 5.01
C ALA A 74 6.39 -2.94 6.10
N ALA A 75 5.92 -2.96 7.34
CA ALA A 75 6.58 -3.63 8.46
C ALA A 75 6.44 -5.16 8.46
N GLY A 76 5.68 -5.74 7.53
CA GLY A 76 5.45 -7.18 7.45
C GLY A 76 4.72 -7.77 8.65
N CYS A 77 3.78 -7.03 9.24
CA CYS A 77 3.05 -7.44 10.44
C CYS A 77 2.42 -8.84 10.27
N GLY A 78 2.78 -9.77 11.16
CA GLY A 78 2.27 -11.14 11.14
C GLY A 78 2.98 -12.12 10.22
N LEU A 79 4.06 -11.70 9.54
CA LEU A 79 4.84 -12.55 8.63
C LEU A 79 6.15 -13.02 9.29
N THR A 80 6.71 -14.10 8.74
CA THR A 80 7.90 -14.75 9.30
C THR A 80 9.20 -14.02 8.97
N SER A 81 9.20 -13.17 7.93
CA SER A 81 10.39 -12.47 7.45
C SER A 81 10.03 -11.29 6.55
N ASN A 82 10.97 -10.35 6.38
CA ASN A 82 10.79 -9.21 5.46
C ASN A 82 10.91 -9.64 3.98
N GLU A 83 11.54 -10.78 3.73
CA GLU A 83 11.62 -11.48 2.44
C GLU A 83 10.23 -11.96 1.97
N GLU A 84 9.40 -12.47 2.87
CA GLU A 84 8.01 -12.86 2.57
C GLU A 84 7.04 -11.67 2.63
N ALA A 85 7.44 -10.58 3.28
CA ALA A 85 6.66 -9.36 3.40
C ALA A 85 6.62 -8.52 2.12
N CYS A 86 6.03 -7.33 2.23
CA CYS A 86 5.83 -6.42 1.09
C CYS A 86 7.14 -6.11 0.36
N ALA A 87 8.23 -5.83 1.09
CA ALA A 87 9.51 -5.50 0.46
C ALA A 87 10.09 -6.64 -0.38
N GLY A 88 10.24 -7.84 0.19
CA GLY A 88 10.79 -8.97 -0.56
C GLY A 88 9.88 -9.40 -1.71
N THR A 89 8.57 -9.42 -1.50
CA THR A 89 7.59 -9.81 -2.53
C THR A 89 7.58 -8.84 -3.72
N PHE A 90 7.46 -7.54 -3.48
CA PHE A 90 7.51 -6.55 -4.55
C PHE A 90 8.89 -6.53 -5.23
N ALA A 91 9.98 -6.79 -4.51
CA ALA A 91 11.32 -6.86 -5.08
C ALA A 91 11.49 -8.04 -6.03
N ARG A 92 10.97 -9.22 -5.69
CA ARG A 92 10.98 -10.40 -6.59
C ARG A 92 10.21 -10.12 -7.87
N HIS A 93 9.00 -9.57 -7.75
CA HIS A 93 8.20 -9.22 -8.92
C HIS A 93 8.85 -8.15 -9.79
N LEU A 94 9.41 -7.09 -9.18
CA LEU A 94 10.17 -6.07 -9.90
C LEU A 94 11.38 -6.70 -10.60
N SER A 95 12.10 -7.62 -9.94
CA SER A 95 13.26 -8.30 -10.51
C SER A 95 12.89 -9.13 -11.73
N LYS A 96 11.82 -9.92 -11.61
CA LYS A 96 11.28 -10.76 -12.70
C LYS A 96 10.89 -9.95 -13.92
N HIS A 97 10.20 -8.82 -13.73
CA HIS A 97 9.69 -8.00 -14.83
C HIS A 97 10.72 -7.04 -15.42
N SER A 98 11.72 -6.60 -14.63
CA SER A 98 12.80 -5.73 -15.11
C SER A 98 13.99 -6.49 -15.68
N GLY A 99 14.12 -7.80 -15.39
CA GLY A 99 15.31 -8.58 -15.73
C GLY A 99 16.56 -8.17 -14.94
N ARG A 100 16.39 -7.45 -13.82
CA ARG A 100 17.48 -6.91 -12.99
C ARG A 100 17.39 -7.42 -11.56
N PRO A 101 18.51 -7.57 -10.84
CA PRO A 101 18.45 -7.77 -9.40
C PRO A 101 17.84 -6.54 -8.71
N VAL A 102 17.16 -6.73 -7.59
CA VAL A 102 16.53 -5.64 -6.81
C VAL A 102 17.03 -5.69 -5.38
N SER A 103 17.86 -4.72 -5.02
CA SER A 103 18.20 -4.46 -3.62
C SER A 103 17.03 -3.74 -2.95
N TRP A 104 16.54 -4.27 -1.83
CA TRP A 104 15.38 -3.74 -1.15
C TRP A 104 15.69 -3.36 0.30
N ARG A 105 14.93 -2.39 0.82
CA ARG A 105 14.95 -1.99 2.24
C ARG A 105 13.55 -1.73 2.77
N VAL A 106 13.35 -2.02 4.06
CA VAL A 106 12.12 -1.79 4.80
C VAL A 106 12.25 -0.58 5.73
N ILE A 107 11.25 0.31 5.69
CA ILE A 107 11.03 1.41 6.62
C ILE A 107 9.55 1.40 7.02
N GLY A 108 9.16 0.39 7.79
CA GLY A 108 7.80 0.20 8.28
C GLY A 108 7.66 0.49 9.76
N ARG A 109 6.44 0.80 10.20
CA ARG A 109 6.04 0.66 11.60
C ARG A 109 4.54 0.44 11.72
N ASN A 110 4.13 -0.57 12.48
CA ASN A 110 2.73 -0.85 12.73
C ASN A 110 2.03 0.34 13.42
N GLY A 111 0.78 0.62 13.01
CA GLY A 111 -0.07 1.67 13.59
C GLY A 111 0.29 3.10 13.17
N TYR A 112 1.14 3.30 12.17
CA TYR A 112 1.45 4.64 11.68
C TYR A 112 0.41 5.12 10.67
N GLU A 113 -0.14 6.31 10.92
CA GLU A 113 -0.91 7.11 9.96
C GLU A 113 0.03 7.94 9.05
N ALA A 114 -0.51 8.49 7.95
CA ALA A 114 0.24 9.29 6.98
C ALA A 114 1.15 10.37 7.61
N ALA A 115 0.64 11.20 8.52
CA ALA A 115 1.46 12.22 9.20
C ALA A 115 2.62 11.63 10.02
N ARG A 116 2.45 10.45 10.62
CA ARG A 116 3.52 9.78 11.38
C ARG A 116 4.57 9.17 10.46
N ILE A 117 4.16 8.62 9.32
CA ILE A 117 5.10 8.12 8.30
C ILE A 117 5.94 9.29 7.79
N GLU A 118 5.32 10.42 7.48
CA GLU A 118 6.03 11.61 7.00
C GLU A 118 7.12 12.04 8.00
N LYS A 119 6.72 12.28 9.25
CA LYS A 119 7.59 12.78 10.31
C LYS A 119 8.76 11.84 10.65
N ASN A 120 8.52 10.53 10.63
CA ASN A 120 9.46 9.57 11.20
C ASN A 120 10.22 8.74 10.15
N HIS A 121 9.61 8.46 9.00
CA HIS A 121 10.14 7.50 8.03
C HIS A 121 10.81 8.17 6.84
N VAL A 122 10.29 9.29 6.33
CA VAL A 122 10.81 9.94 5.10
C VAL A 122 12.30 10.28 5.23
N LYS A 123 12.72 10.84 6.36
CA LYS A 123 14.13 11.16 6.62
C LYS A 123 15.07 9.95 6.64
N ARG A 124 14.53 8.74 6.82
CA ARG A 124 15.30 7.47 6.90
C ARG A 124 15.49 6.82 5.52
N ILE A 125 14.88 7.34 4.45
CA ILE A 125 15.05 6.83 3.09
C ILE A 125 16.53 6.98 2.68
N PRO A 126 17.23 5.87 2.38
CA PRO A 126 18.65 5.91 2.06
C PRO A 126 18.93 6.24 0.59
N GLY A 127 19.93 7.07 0.34
CA GLY A 127 20.43 7.37 -1.00
C GLY A 127 19.31 7.79 -1.96
N ASN A 128 19.39 7.27 -3.18
CA ASN A 128 18.52 7.63 -4.32
C ASN A 128 17.80 6.37 -4.82
N PRO A 129 16.71 5.90 -4.17
CA PRO A 129 16.02 4.70 -4.62
C PRO A 129 15.44 4.90 -6.02
N ASP A 130 15.42 3.85 -6.83
CA ASP A 130 14.75 3.87 -8.14
C ASP A 130 13.23 3.70 -7.98
N VAL A 131 12.80 2.98 -6.93
CA VAL A 131 11.40 2.68 -6.65
C VAL A 131 11.10 2.84 -5.16
N VAL A 132 10.02 3.53 -4.83
CA VAL A 132 9.46 3.62 -3.48
C VAL A 132 8.09 2.95 -3.48
N VAL A 133 7.91 1.91 -2.66
CA VAL A 133 6.60 1.29 -2.42
C VAL A 133 6.07 1.83 -1.09
N LEU A 134 4.98 2.58 -1.15
CA LEU A 134 4.34 3.22 0.01
C LEU A 134 3.05 2.49 0.38
N SER A 135 2.97 2.02 1.63
CA SER A 135 1.71 1.56 2.23
C SER A 135 1.24 2.52 3.33
N VAL A 136 0.02 3.02 3.20
CA VAL A 136 -0.61 3.93 4.15
C VAL A 136 -2.12 3.96 3.93
N GLY A 137 -2.88 4.27 4.98
CA GLY A 137 -4.29 4.65 4.87
C GLY A 137 -5.24 3.85 5.75
N VAL A 138 -4.93 2.59 6.05
CA VAL A 138 -5.77 1.76 6.95
C VAL A 138 -5.79 2.35 8.35
N ASN A 139 -4.64 2.78 8.89
CA ASN A 139 -4.62 3.43 10.21
C ASN A 139 -5.35 4.80 10.21
N ASN A 140 -5.26 5.57 9.13
CA ASN A 140 -6.03 6.81 8.96
C ASN A 140 -7.55 6.53 8.97
N LEU A 141 -7.97 5.44 8.31
CA LEU A 141 -9.36 4.98 8.29
C LEU A 141 -9.81 4.53 9.67
N LEU A 142 -9.00 3.73 10.37
CA LEU A 142 -9.29 3.25 11.73
C LEU A 142 -9.34 4.40 12.75
N ALA A 143 -8.53 5.43 12.56
CA ALA A 143 -8.58 6.68 13.32
C ALA A 143 -9.79 7.57 12.95
N MET A 144 -10.67 7.10 12.06
CA MET A 144 -11.89 7.80 11.61
C MET A 144 -11.61 9.19 11.03
N GLN A 145 -10.45 9.38 10.40
CA GLN A 145 -10.11 10.66 9.80
C GLN A 145 -11.09 11.04 8.68
N SER A 146 -11.36 12.34 8.55
CA SER A 146 -12.15 12.88 7.45
C SER A 146 -11.37 12.78 6.13
N ASP A 147 -12.08 12.75 5.00
CA ASP A 147 -11.46 12.66 3.67
C ASP A 147 -10.56 13.88 3.40
N ALA A 148 -10.92 15.05 3.94
CA ALA A 148 -10.14 16.28 3.82
C ALA A 148 -8.81 16.20 4.60
N VAL A 149 -8.85 15.70 5.85
CA VAL A 149 -7.63 15.51 6.65
C VAL A 149 -6.72 14.48 5.99
N PHE A 150 -7.27 13.34 5.59
CA PHE A 150 -6.49 12.30 4.91
C PHE A 150 -5.88 12.81 3.60
N LYS A 151 -6.62 13.60 2.81
CA LYS A 151 -6.12 14.21 1.58
C LYS A 151 -4.90 15.09 1.84
N GLU A 152 -4.97 15.99 2.83
CA GLU A 152 -3.86 16.89 3.13
C GLU A 152 -2.65 16.15 3.69
N GLU A 153 -2.85 15.19 4.60
CA GLU A 153 -1.75 14.37 5.11
C GLU A 153 -1.10 13.52 4.02
N LEU A 154 -1.88 12.90 3.13
CA LEU A 154 -1.35 12.12 2.02
C LEU A 154 -0.58 12.99 1.03
N ARG A 155 -1.11 14.17 0.70
CA ARG A 155 -0.44 15.14 -0.17
C ARG A 155 0.90 15.59 0.44
N SER A 156 0.91 15.89 1.73
CA SER A 156 2.12 16.27 2.47
C SER A 156 3.15 15.13 2.46
N LEU A 157 2.73 13.92 2.79
CA LEU A 157 3.58 12.73 2.79
C LEU A 157 4.20 12.46 1.41
N LEU A 158 3.40 12.43 0.35
CA LEU A 158 3.91 12.17 -1.01
C LEU A 158 4.83 13.30 -1.49
N SER A 159 4.53 14.55 -1.15
CA SER A 159 5.41 15.69 -1.45
C SER A 159 6.75 15.57 -0.72
N ALA A 160 6.74 15.16 0.55
CA ALA A 160 7.95 14.96 1.34
C ALA A 160 8.78 13.79 0.81
N ILE A 161 8.15 12.67 0.42
CA ILE A 161 8.83 11.56 -0.25
C ILE A 161 9.45 12.04 -1.55
N ARG A 162 8.67 12.72 -2.43
CA ARG A 162 9.17 13.25 -3.70
C ARG A 162 10.36 14.18 -3.50
N ALA A 163 10.29 15.10 -2.55
CA ALA A 163 11.40 15.99 -2.22
C ALA A 163 12.65 15.23 -1.74
N LYS A 164 12.45 14.12 -1.00
CA LYS A 164 13.54 13.28 -0.48
C LYS A 164 14.21 12.43 -1.57
N VAL A 165 13.45 11.93 -2.53
CA VAL A 165 13.94 10.94 -3.51
C VAL A 165 14.17 11.52 -4.91
N GLY A 166 13.61 12.70 -5.22
CA GLY A 166 13.71 13.34 -6.53
C GLY A 166 12.77 12.76 -7.59
N GLU A 167 12.74 13.38 -8.78
CA GLU A 167 11.83 13.00 -9.89
C GLU A 167 12.14 11.64 -10.53
N HIS A 168 13.35 11.11 -10.29
CA HIS A 168 13.83 9.86 -10.88
C HIS A 168 13.27 8.60 -10.27
N SER A 169 12.78 8.69 -9.04
CA SER A 169 12.16 7.55 -8.38
C SER A 169 10.70 7.42 -8.80
N ALA A 170 10.27 6.21 -9.13
CA ALA A 170 8.86 5.90 -9.19
C ALA A 170 8.31 5.72 -7.77
N ILE A 171 7.17 6.32 -7.46
CA ILE A 171 6.45 6.12 -6.20
C ILE A 171 5.22 5.27 -6.48
N ILE A 172 5.12 4.10 -5.86
CA ILE A 172 3.97 3.20 -5.92
C ILE A 172 3.22 3.32 -4.60
N LEU A 173 2.04 3.94 -4.63
CA LEU A 173 1.11 3.97 -3.51
C LEU A 173 0.17 2.76 -3.59
N LEU A 174 0.28 1.87 -2.61
CA LEU A 174 -0.63 0.75 -2.44
C LEU A 174 -2.00 1.31 -1.99
N GLY A 175 -3.05 1.04 -2.76
CA GLY A 175 -4.39 1.50 -2.44
C GLY A 175 -5.01 0.81 -1.23
N MET A 176 -6.16 1.33 -0.81
CA MET A 176 -6.95 0.72 0.25
C MET A 176 -7.38 -0.69 -0.15
N PRO A 177 -7.20 -1.68 0.75
CA PRO A 177 -7.63 -3.03 0.47
C PRO A 177 -9.16 -3.13 0.49
N PRO A 178 -9.75 -4.14 -0.16
CA PRO A 178 -11.19 -4.37 -0.12
C PRO A 178 -11.60 -4.85 1.28
N MET A 179 -11.95 -3.89 2.15
CA MET A 179 -12.26 -4.12 3.57
C MET A 179 -13.42 -5.11 3.79
N SER A 180 -14.26 -5.37 2.77
CA SER A 180 -15.30 -6.40 2.81
C SER A 180 -14.75 -7.81 3.02
N MET A 181 -13.50 -8.07 2.64
CA MET A 181 -12.85 -9.39 2.77
C MET A 181 -12.29 -9.66 4.17
N PHE A 182 -12.14 -8.64 5.02
CA PHE A 182 -11.42 -8.73 6.28
C PHE A 182 -12.13 -9.68 7.25
N VAL A 183 -11.51 -10.81 7.57
CA VAL A 183 -12.12 -11.83 8.43
C VAL A 183 -12.30 -11.31 9.87
N ALA A 184 -11.40 -10.43 10.32
CA ALA A 184 -11.45 -9.79 11.63
C ALA A 184 -12.65 -8.83 11.80
N LEU A 185 -13.24 -8.31 10.71
CA LEU A 185 -14.32 -7.33 10.80
C LEU A 185 -15.71 -7.99 10.81
N THR A 186 -16.57 -7.48 11.68
CA THR A 186 -18.00 -7.82 11.73
C THR A 186 -18.78 -7.20 10.55
N PRO A 187 -19.99 -7.71 10.21
CA PRO A 187 -20.70 -7.30 8.99
C PRO A 187 -20.99 -5.80 8.87
N LEU A 188 -21.41 -5.13 9.95
CA LEU A 188 -21.67 -3.68 9.89
C LEU A 188 -20.35 -2.91 9.74
N LEU A 189 -19.30 -3.29 10.48
CA LEU A 189 -17.96 -2.68 10.32
C LEU A 189 -17.37 -2.91 8.93
N LYS A 190 -17.54 -4.09 8.31
CA LYS A 190 -17.14 -4.35 6.92
C LYS A 190 -17.79 -3.36 5.95
N ARG A 191 -19.09 -3.10 6.12
CA ARG A 191 -19.83 -2.19 5.25
C ARG A 191 -19.34 -0.75 5.40
N LEU A 192 -19.18 -0.29 6.64
CA LEU A 192 -18.72 1.08 6.94
C LEU A 192 -17.26 1.28 6.48
N ALA A 193 -16.37 0.35 6.83
CA ALA A 193 -14.97 0.39 6.42
C ALA A 193 -14.83 0.28 4.89
N GLY A 194 -15.62 -0.55 4.23
CA GLY A 194 -15.63 -0.67 2.76
C GLY A 194 -16.04 0.63 2.06
N ALA A 195 -17.11 1.28 2.53
CA ALA A 195 -17.53 2.58 1.99
C ALA A 195 -16.45 3.65 2.18
N LYS A 196 -15.83 3.70 3.36
CA LYS A 196 -14.76 4.65 3.67
C LYS A 196 -13.48 4.37 2.89
N ALA A 197 -13.11 3.10 2.71
CA ALA A 197 -11.97 2.67 1.91
C ALA A 197 -12.14 3.09 0.43
N LYS A 198 -13.35 2.96 -0.12
CA LYS A 198 -13.68 3.45 -1.47
C LYS A 198 -13.49 4.96 -1.59
N ALA A 199 -13.95 5.73 -0.61
CA ALA A 199 -13.74 7.18 -0.57
C ALA A 199 -12.24 7.53 -0.51
N PHE A 200 -11.49 6.84 0.35
CA PHE A 200 -10.04 7.01 0.48
C PHE A 200 -9.29 6.65 -0.80
N ASN A 201 -9.66 5.57 -1.52
CA ASN A 201 -9.09 5.27 -2.83
C ASN A 201 -9.32 6.40 -3.84
N GLY A 202 -10.53 6.99 -3.85
CA GLY A 202 -10.81 8.17 -4.68
C GLY A 202 -9.96 9.39 -4.31
N VAL A 203 -9.65 9.59 -3.02
CA VAL A 203 -8.72 10.62 -2.55
C VAL A 203 -7.29 10.32 -3.01
N MET A 204 -6.82 9.08 -2.82
CA MET A 204 -5.49 8.63 -3.22
C MET A 204 -5.24 8.87 -4.72
N ALA A 205 -6.17 8.44 -5.58
CA ALA A 205 -6.07 8.65 -7.02
C ALA A 205 -5.97 10.14 -7.41
N LYS A 206 -6.79 11.00 -6.76
CA LYS A 206 -6.78 12.45 -7.00
C LYS A 206 -5.47 13.11 -6.55
N VAL A 207 -4.89 12.68 -5.42
CA VAL A 207 -3.63 13.23 -4.94
C VAL A 207 -2.47 12.77 -5.84
N CYS A 208 -2.42 11.49 -6.21
CA CYS A 208 -1.36 10.96 -7.08
C CYS A 208 -1.35 11.63 -8.45
N SER A 209 -2.52 11.85 -9.06
CA SER A 209 -2.62 12.50 -10.39
C SER A 209 -2.25 13.99 -10.39
N ALA A 210 -2.24 14.64 -9.22
CA ALA A 210 -1.89 16.06 -9.09
C ALA A 210 -0.41 16.32 -8.80
N LEU A 211 0.39 15.28 -8.51
CA LEU A 211 1.80 15.42 -8.14
C LEU A 211 2.74 15.23 -9.34
N PRO A 212 3.89 15.93 -9.35
CA PRO A 212 4.90 15.74 -10.38
C PRO A 212 5.63 14.39 -10.25
N GLY A 213 6.12 13.92 -11.39
CA GLY A 213 6.86 12.66 -11.53
C GLY A 213 5.96 11.44 -11.56
N THR A 214 6.57 10.25 -11.64
CA THR A 214 5.81 9.00 -11.68
C THR A 214 5.32 8.65 -10.28
N VAL A 215 4.02 8.87 -10.05
CA VAL A 215 3.29 8.41 -8.86
C VAL A 215 2.14 7.52 -9.30
N ILE A 216 2.17 6.26 -8.89
CA ILE A 216 1.21 5.23 -9.30
C ILE A 216 0.35 4.89 -8.09
N HIS A 217 -0.96 5.03 -8.22
CA HIS A 217 -1.91 4.47 -7.27
C HIS A 217 -2.39 3.11 -7.79
N VAL A 218 -2.30 2.08 -6.95
CA VAL A 218 -2.77 0.73 -7.28
C VAL A 218 -4.10 0.50 -6.57
N ASP A 219 -5.19 0.49 -7.33
CA ASP A 219 -6.53 0.27 -6.77
C ASP A 219 -6.84 -1.24 -6.67
N TYR A 220 -7.00 -1.72 -5.43
CA TYR A 220 -7.40 -3.09 -5.11
C TYR A 220 -8.92 -3.29 -4.99
N THR A 221 -9.72 -2.39 -5.56
CA THR A 221 -11.19 -2.46 -5.55
C THR A 221 -11.83 -2.42 -6.95
N GLY A 222 -11.02 -2.40 -8.01
CA GLY A 222 -11.48 -2.35 -9.40
C GLY A 222 -12.14 -3.64 -9.92
N PRO A 223 -12.93 -3.57 -11.01
CA PRO A 223 -13.72 -4.69 -11.53
C PRO A 223 -12.89 -5.89 -12.02
N GLY A 224 -11.61 -5.71 -12.36
CA GLY A 224 -10.71 -6.80 -12.79
C GLY A 224 -10.17 -7.68 -11.66
N ILE A 225 -10.42 -7.33 -10.41
CA ILE A 225 -9.85 -8.04 -9.26
C ILE A 225 -10.49 -9.39 -9.03
N ASN A 226 -11.79 -9.50 -9.21
CA ASN A 226 -12.46 -10.80 -9.10
C ASN A 226 -11.93 -11.79 -10.14
N ASP A 227 -11.57 -11.30 -11.33
CA ASP A 227 -11.02 -12.14 -12.40
C ASP A 227 -9.56 -12.49 -12.16
N LEU A 228 -8.73 -11.55 -11.69
CA LEU A 228 -7.36 -11.86 -11.28
C LEU A 228 -7.33 -12.83 -10.10
N VAL A 229 -8.16 -12.60 -9.09
CA VAL A 229 -8.33 -13.51 -7.95
C VAL A 229 -8.79 -14.88 -8.43
N ARG A 230 -9.76 -14.97 -9.36
CA ARG A 230 -10.18 -16.25 -9.96
C ARG A 230 -9.05 -16.96 -10.71
N ARG A 231 -8.19 -16.23 -11.43
CA ARG A 231 -7.07 -16.81 -12.18
C ARG A 231 -5.99 -17.36 -11.26
N GLU A 232 -5.56 -16.56 -10.30
CA GLU A 232 -4.48 -16.94 -9.37
C GLU A 232 -4.93 -17.98 -8.34
N MET A 233 -6.20 -17.95 -7.94
CA MET A 233 -6.75 -18.81 -6.88
C MET A 233 -7.66 -19.94 -7.40
N GLY A 234 -7.89 -20.03 -8.70
CA GLY A 234 -8.87 -20.93 -9.33
C GLY A 234 -10.35 -20.60 -9.05
N THR A 235 -10.66 -19.83 -7.99
CA THR A 235 -12.00 -19.38 -7.61
C THR A 235 -11.94 -18.00 -6.94
N VAL A 236 -13.02 -17.20 -6.99
CA VAL A 236 -13.15 -16.10 -6.02
C VAL A 236 -13.26 -16.76 -4.64
N PRO A 237 -12.47 -16.36 -3.63
CA PRO A 237 -12.62 -16.80 -2.25
C PRO A 237 -14.05 -16.55 -1.77
N SER A 238 -14.91 -17.54 -1.99
CA SER A 238 -16.30 -17.57 -1.53
C SER A 238 -16.43 -18.36 -0.24
N SER A 239 -15.40 -19.15 0.08
CA SER A 239 -15.29 -19.88 1.33
C SER A 239 -14.45 -19.11 2.36
N LEU A 240 -14.84 -19.24 3.63
CA LEU A 240 -14.12 -18.63 4.75
C LEU A 240 -12.66 -19.13 4.84
N SER A 241 -12.39 -20.38 4.45
CA SER A 241 -11.03 -20.95 4.44
C SER A 241 -10.15 -20.30 3.38
N SER A 242 -10.66 -20.09 2.16
CA SER A 242 -9.95 -19.38 1.09
C SER A 242 -9.71 -17.91 1.43
N LEU A 243 -10.61 -17.25 2.16
CA LEU A 243 -10.37 -15.88 2.64
C LEU A 243 -9.29 -15.85 3.72
N LYS A 244 -9.28 -16.81 4.66
CA LYS A 244 -8.26 -16.88 5.72
C LYS A 244 -6.84 -17.00 5.17
N SER A 245 -6.62 -17.68 4.03
CA SER A 245 -5.29 -17.78 3.43
C SER A 245 -4.76 -16.47 2.83
N PHE A 246 -5.62 -15.47 2.62
CA PHE A 246 -5.20 -14.12 2.21
C PHE A 246 -4.72 -13.27 3.38
N PHE A 247 -4.99 -13.66 4.63
CA PHE A 247 -4.62 -12.86 5.80
C PHE A 247 -3.51 -13.54 6.61
N ALA A 248 -2.78 -12.72 7.36
CA ALA A 248 -2.01 -13.18 8.50
C ALA A 248 -2.95 -13.80 9.56
N PRO A 249 -2.43 -14.47 10.60
CA PRO A 249 -3.25 -15.17 11.60
C PRO A 249 -4.31 -14.31 12.32
N ASP A 250 -4.21 -12.98 12.25
CA ASP A 250 -5.19 -12.06 12.82
C ASP A 250 -6.43 -11.83 11.96
N GLY A 251 -6.46 -12.30 10.70
CA GLY A 251 -7.58 -12.07 9.79
C GLY A 251 -7.72 -10.61 9.34
N PHE A 252 -6.68 -9.80 9.53
CA PHE A 252 -6.66 -8.36 9.25
C PHE A 252 -5.48 -7.96 8.36
N HIS A 253 -4.26 -8.32 8.71
CA HIS A 253 -3.06 -8.00 7.92
C HIS A 253 -2.95 -8.93 6.71
N PRO A 254 -2.37 -8.48 5.58
CA PRO A 254 -2.21 -9.34 4.41
C PRO A 254 -1.20 -10.46 4.68
N GLY A 255 -1.56 -11.68 4.31
CA GLY A 255 -0.66 -12.83 4.25
C GLY A 255 0.20 -12.84 2.98
N PRO A 256 1.12 -13.80 2.82
CA PRO A 256 2.00 -13.89 1.65
C PRO A 256 1.23 -13.94 0.32
N LEU A 257 0.11 -14.65 0.29
CA LEU A 257 -0.73 -14.78 -0.90
C LEU A 257 -1.39 -13.46 -1.32
N ALA A 258 -1.83 -12.65 -0.34
CA ALA A 258 -2.36 -11.32 -0.64
C ALA A 258 -1.28 -10.38 -1.17
N LEU A 259 -0.07 -10.44 -0.60
CA LEU A 259 1.05 -9.62 -1.07
C LEU A 259 1.48 -10.00 -2.48
N ASP A 260 1.50 -11.29 -2.80
CA ASP A 260 1.80 -11.77 -4.14
C ASP A 260 0.74 -11.28 -5.13
N PHE A 261 -0.54 -11.45 -4.81
CA PHE A 261 -1.65 -10.90 -5.60
C PHE A 261 -1.51 -9.38 -5.81
N MET A 262 -1.21 -8.62 -4.75
CA MET A 262 -1.06 -7.17 -4.82
C MET A 262 0.10 -6.76 -5.75
N ALA A 263 1.20 -7.51 -5.73
CA ALA A 263 2.35 -7.28 -6.60
C ALA A 263 2.01 -7.67 -8.06
N THR A 264 1.43 -8.85 -8.28
CA THR A 264 0.98 -9.32 -9.60
C THR A 264 0.07 -8.30 -10.27
N LEU A 265 -0.95 -7.78 -9.57
CA LEU A 265 -1.86 -6.78 -10.12
C LEU A 265 -1.12 -5.54 -10.65
N LEU A 266 -0.12 -5.05 -9.91
CA LEU A 266 0.69 -3.91 -10.33
C LEU A 266 1.43 -4.23 -11.64
N PHE A 267 2.17 -5.33 -11.69
CA PHE A 267 3.04 -5.65 -12.83
C PHE A 267 2.29 -6.23 -14.04
N GLU A 268 1.07 -6.71 -13.86
CA GLU A 268 0.14 -6.97 -14.97
C GLU A 268 -0.44 -5.68 -15.54
N THR A 269 -0.75 -4.70 -14.69
CA THR A 269 -1.34 -3.43 -15.12
C THR A 269 -0.33 -2.51 -15.80
N TYR A 270 0.92 -2.50 -15.32
CA TYR A 270 1.98 -1.61 -15.77
C TYR A 270 3.16 -2.41 -16.33
N GLU A 271 3.60 -2.04 -17.53
CA GLU A 271 4.86 -2.46 -18.11
C GLU A 271 6.00 -1.64 -17.49
N ILE A 272 7.09 -2.31 -17.11
CA ILE A 272 8.29 -1.65 -16.60
C ILE A 272 9.25 -1.40 -17.76
N LYS A 273 9.65 -0.14 -17.94
CA LYS A 273 10.74 0.21 -18.84
C LYS A 273 11.92 0.70 -18.03
N CYS A 274 12.96 -0.13 -17.99
CA CYS A 274 14.27 0.22 -17.46
C CYS A 274 15.13 0.74 -18.61
N ARG A 275 15.72 1.93 -18.47
CA ARG A 275 16.78 2.36 -19.40
C ARG A 275 18.13 1.88 -18.88
N GLU A 276 18.97 1.39 -19.79
CA GLU A 276 20.38 1.14 -19.48
C GLU A 276 21.06 2.49 -19.24
N LEU A 277 21.74 2.61 -18.10
CA LEU A 277 22.65 3.72 -17.88
C LEU A 277 23.96 3.32 -18.56
N GLU A 278 24.15 3.71 -19.81
CA GLU A 278 25.48 3.75 -20.40
C GLU A 278 26.23 4.90 -19.71
N GLY A 279 27.25 4.57 -18.91
CA GLY A 279 28.13 5.55 -18.27
C GLY A 279 28.67 5.07 -16.92
N GLU A 280 29.96 4.72 -16.89
CA GLU A 280 30.76 4.65 -15.66
C GLU A 280 30.64 5.96 -14.90
N VAL A 281 30.23 5.89 -13.62
CA VAL A 281 30.56 6.95 -12.67
C VAL A 281 31.77 6.45 -11.91
N ASP A 282 32.92 6.80 -12.47
CA ASP A 282 34.22 6.62 -11.87
C ASP A 282 34.32 7.43 -10.56
N SER A 283 35.07 6.85 -9.61
CA SER A 283 35.69 7.43 -8.41
C SER A 283 34.95 8.49 -7.55
N LEU A 284 34.70 8.08 -6.30
CA LEU A 284 34.50 8.95 -5.14
C LEU A 284 35.73 9.82 -4.88
N GLU A 285 35.71 11.09 -5.27
CA GLU A 285 36.41 12.17 -4.54
C GLU A 285 35.55 13.44 -4.50
N SER A 286 35.28 13.95 -3.29
CA SER A 286 34.85 15.33 -3.04
C SER A 286 36.09 16.26 -2.99
N PRO A 287 36.02 17.61 -3.06
CA PRO A 287 34.87 18.51 -2.82
C PRO A 287 34.76 19.75 -3.75
N GLY A 288 33.70 20.56 -3.63
CA GLY A 288 33.69 21.95 -4.15
C GLY A 288 32.30 22.55 -4.40
N GLU A 289 32.04 23.70 -3.78
CA GLU A 289 30.92 24.61 -4.09
C GLU A 289 31.02 25.13 -5.54
N GLU A 290 29.91 25.13 -6.28
CA GLU A 290 29.47 26.27 -7.10
C GLU A 290 28.08 26.01 -7.70
N ALA A 291 27.17 26.97 -7.51
CA ALA A 291 25.87 27.00 -8.15
C ALA A 291 26.05 27.39 -9.62
N GLY A 292 26.02 26.41 -10.52
CA GLY A 292 26.18 26.59 -11.97
C GLY A 292 25.03 25.97 -12.76
N HIS A 293 24.52 26.75 -13.72
CA HIS A 293 23.60 26.47 -14.81
C HIS A 293 23.13 25.02 -15.05
N LEU A 294 21.80 24.84 -15.10
CA LEU A 294 21.15 23.60 -15.54
C LEU A 294 21.20 23.49 -17.07
N GLU A 295 22.18 22.73 -17.59
CA GLU A 295 22.26 22.32 -18.99
C GLU A 295 21.07 21.40 -19.40
N PRO A 296 20.59 21.48 -20.66
CA PRO A 296 19.43 20.74 -21.15
C PRO A 296 19.81 19.28 -21.49
N GLY A 297 19.70 18.41 -20.50
CA GLY A 297 19.89 16.97 -20.67
C GLY A 297 19.38 16.11 -19.51
N ARG A 298 18.48 16.63 -18.67
CA ARG A 298 18.02 15.93 -17.46
C ARG A 298 17.27 14.64 -17.80
N ILE A 299 17.95 13.52 -17.67
CA ILE A 299 17.36 12.18 -17.60
C ILE A 299 16.57 12.11 -16.30
N LEU A 300 15.25 12.12 -16.40
CA LEU A 300 14.39 12.28 -15.23
C LEU A 300 13.96 10.97 -14.58
N GLN A 301 14.15 9.75 -15.13
CA GLN A 301 13.73 8.46 -14.52
C GLN A 301 14.59 7.25 -14.93
N ASN A 302 15.04 6.44 -13.95
CA ASN A 302 15.76 5.18 -14.18
C ASN A 302 14.82 3.99 -14.47
N VAL A 303 13.61 4.07 -13.91
CA VAL A 303 12.53 3.09 -14.08
C VAL A 303 11.25 3.87 -14.36
N SER A 304 10.58 3.54 -15.46
CA SER A 304 9.28 4.10 -15.78
C SER A 304 8.24 2.98 -15.85
N PHE A 305 7.02 3.29 -15.42
CA PHE A 305 5.90 2.37 -15.48
C PHE A 305 4.90 2.92 -16.49
N VAL A 306 4.65 2.15 -17.54
CA VAL A 306 3.71 2.50 -18.60
C VAL A 306 2.52 1.57 -18.50
N ARG A 307 1.31 2.11 -18.39
CA ARG A 307 0.09 1.28 -18.34
C ARG A 307 -0.03 0.47 -19.63
N LYS A 308 -0.28 -0.83 -19.54
CA LYS A 308 -0.47 -1.69 -20.72
C LYS A 308 -1.80 -1.35 -21.42
N SER A 309 -1.79 -1.34 -22.75
CA SER A 309 -2.98 -1.07 -23.58
C SER A 309 -4.09 -2.09 -23.30
N GLY A 310 -5.32 -1.62 -23.09
CA GLY A 310 -6.49 -2.48 -22.86
C GLY A 310 -6.91 -2.66 -21.39
N ASN A 311 -6.11 -2.20 -20.43
CA ASN A 311 -6.51 -2.18 -19.02
C ASN A 311 -7.29 -0.88 -18.69
N PRO A 312 -8.57 -0.95 -18.29
CA PRO A 312 -9.39 0.24 -18.03
C PRO A 312 -8.75 1.10 -16.95
N ALA A 313 -8.80 2.43 -17.11
CA ALA A 313 -8.40 3.38 -16.06
C ALA A 313 -9.11 3.05 -14.75
N ALA A 314 -8.35 3.05 -13.64
CA ALA A 314 -8.94 2.98 -12.30
C ALA A 314 -9.57 4.35 -11.99
#